data_AF-A0A2G6FAI6-F1
#
_entry.id   AF-A0A2G6FAI6-F1
#
_cell.length_a   1.000
_cell.length_b   1.000
_cell.length_c   1.000
_cell.angle_alpha   90.00
_cell.angle_beta   90.00
_cell.angle_gamma   90.00
#
_symmetry.space_group_name_H-M   'P 1'
#
loop_
_entity.id
_entity.type
_entity.pdbx_description
1 polymer ?
#
loop_
_entity_poly.entity_id
_entity_poly.type
_entity_poly.pdbx_seq_one_letter_code
_entity_poly.pdbx_strand_id
1 'polypeptide(L)'
;MYTDSYPTYIKSRLLNNGKKYSDLFGLDTDADDVLILTSPFAKNNDFVSKITKIGSTGFTGSNGLEYEMPIVICPEIKFVKQYFYRIPTALSNITERID
;
A
#
# COMPACT_ATOMS: atom_id res chain seq x y z
N MET A 1 -5.75 -15.41 23.20
CA MET A 1 -4.39 -14.85 23.25
C MET A 1 -4.20 -14.05 21.97
N TYR A 2 -4.04 -12.73 22.06
CA TYR A 2 -3.68 -11.88 20.93
C TYR A 2 -2.16 -11.83 20.90
N THR A 3 -1.54 -12.49 19.93
CA THR A 3 -0.10 -12.42 19.71
C THR A 3 0.15 -11.62 18.43
N ASP A 4 1.13 -10.72 18.54
CA ASP A 4 1.79 -9.93 17.50
C ASP A 4 1.10 -8.63 17.07
N SER A 5 1.38 -7.63 17.90
CA SER A 5 1.33 -6.20 17.64
C SER A 5 2.18 -5.82 16.43
N TYR A 6 1.55 -5.53 15.29
CA TYR A 6 2.17 -4.65 14.29
C TYR A 6 2.47 -3.31 14.98
N PRO A 7 3.71 -2.78 15.02
CA PRO A 7 4.08 -1.94 16.15
C PRO A 7 3.41 -0.57 16.12
N THR A 8 2.97 -0.07 14.97
CA THR A 8 2.33 1.25 14.90
C THR A 8 1.51 1.39 13.62
N TYR A 9 0.21 1.63 13.76
CA TYR A 9 -0.63 2.12 12.68
C TYR A 9 -0.80 3.63 12.80
N ILE A 10 -0.77 4.33 11.68
CA ILE A 10 -1.09 5.74 11.67
C ILE A 10 -2.21 6.06 10.67
N LYS A 11 -3.03 7.02 11.05
CA LYS A 11 -4.10 7.52 10.18
C LYS A 11 -3.51 8.41 9.11
N SER A 12 -3.60 7.95 7.87
CA SER A 12 -3.14 8.69 6.69
C SER A 12 -4.27 8.85 5.69
N ARG A 13 -4.05 9.72 4.70
CA ARG A 13 -5.04 10.01 3.68
C ARG A 13 -4.40 10.05 2.31
N LEU A 14 -4.83 9.15 1.43
CA LEU A 14 -4.48 9.16 0.03
C LEU A 14 -5.44 10.11 -0.73
N LEU A 15 -4.89 10.92 -1.64
CA LEU A 15 -5.64 11.71 -2.60
C LEU A 15 -5.39 11.16 -4.01
N ASN A 16 -6.46 10.76 -4.68
CA ASN A 16 -6.43 10.36 -6.08
C ASN A 16 -7.59 11.02 -6.82
N ASN A 17 -7.30 11.75 -7.91
CA ASN A 17 -8.28 12.46 -8.72
C ASN A 17 -9.28 13.30 -7.91
N GLY A 18 -8.80 14.01 -6.89
CA GLY A 18 -9.62 14.84 -6.00
C GLY A 18 -10.43 14.08 -4.94
N LYS A 19 -10.49 12.74 -4.99
CA LYS A 19 -11.13 11.92 -3.98
C LYS A 19 -10.15 11.57 -2.85
N LYS A 20 -10.65 11.67 -1.61
CA LYS A 20 -9.90 11.43 -0.38
C LYS A 20 -10.23 10.04 0.17
N TYR A 21 -9.20 9.25 0.43
CA TYR A 21 -9.29 7.91 1.00
C TYR A 21 -8.51 7.92 2.31
N SER A 22 -9.21 7.90 3.45
CA SER A 22 -8.56 7.93 4.77
C SER A 22 -8.61 6.55 5.39
N ASP A 23 -7.46 6.02 5.79
CA ASP A 23 -7.36 4.69 6.40
C ASP A 23 -6.16 4.62 7.36
N LEU A 24 -6.01 3.47 8.02
CA LEU A 24 -4.82 3.13 8.81
C LEU A 24 -3.76 2.51 7.91
N PHE A 25 -2.53 3.00 8.05
CA PHE A 25 -1.34 2.48 7.37
C PHE A 25 -0.39 1.95 8.42
N GLY A 26 0.06 0.70 8.24
CA GLY A 26 1.08 0.10 9.08
C GLY A 26 2.43 0.75 8.84
N LEU A 27 3.19 0.97 9.89
CA LEU A 27 4.61 1.29 9.80
C LEU A 27 5.37 -0.02 9.85
N ASP A 28 6.01 -0.34 8.73
CA ASP A 28 6.85 -1.50 8.57
C ASP A 28 8.27 -1.01 8.27
N THR A 29 9.15 -1.06 9.28
CA THR A 29 10.53 -0.62 9.15
C THR A 29 11.42 -1.67 8.49
N ASP A 30 10.94 -2.90 8.38
CA ASP A 30 11.66 -4.03 7.82
C ASP A 30 11.34 -4.23 6.33
N ALA A 31 10.35 -3.49 5.80
CA ALA A 31 10.01 -3.45 4.39
C ALA A 31 10.99 -2.56 3.60
N ASP A 32 11.47 -3.08 2.46
CA ASP A 32 12.34 -2.35 1.52
C ASP A 32 11.58 -1.37 0.63
N ASP A 33 10.26 -1.53 0.52
CA ASP A 33 9.42 -0.74 -0.37
C ASP A 33 8.76 0.45 0.32
N VAL A 34 8.36 1.46 -0.48
CA VAL A 34 7.91 2.75 0.06
C VAL A 34 6.45 2.73 0.50
N LEU A 35 5.59 2.00 -0.23
CA LEU A 35 4.15 1.93 0.05
C LEU A 35 3.51 0.73 -0.65
N ILE A 36 2.86 -0.13 0.13
CA ILE A 36 1.94 -1.16 -0.36
C ILE A 36 0.51 -0.75 -0.06
N LEU A 37 -0.37 -0.82 -1.06
CA LEU A 37 -1.81 -0.81 -0.84
C LEU A 37 -2.32 -2.25 -0.83
N THR A 38 -2.89 -2.67 0.30
CA THR A 38 -3.39 -4.03 0.49
C THR A 38 -4.48 -4.38 -0.54
N SER A 39 -4.60 -5.66 -0.88
CA SER A 39 -5.57 -6.10 -1.89
C SER A 39 -7.02 -5.70 -1.57
N PRO A 40 -7.52 -5.81 -0.33
CA PRO A 40 -8.86 -5.32 0.01
C PRO A 40 -9.02 -3.82 -0.22
N PHE A 41 -8.04 -3.00 0.17
CA PHE A 41 -8.13 -1.55 0.02
C PHE A 41 -8.06 -1.13 -1.45
N ALA A 42 -7.16 -1.74 -2.23
CA ALA A 42 -7.02 -1.48 -3.66
C ALA A 42 -8.28 -1.90 -4.45
N LYS A 43 -8.86 -3.07 -4.13
CA LYS A 43 -10.09 -3.56 -4.77
C LYS A 43 -11.31 -2.73 -4.41
N ASN A 44 -11.54 -2.45 -3.12
CA ASN A 44 -12.70 -1.68 -2.64
C ASN A 44 -12.74 -0.26 -3.22
N ASN A 45 -11.59 0.31 -3.53
CA ASN A 45 -11.49 1.65 -4.11
C ASN A 45 -11.27 1.63 -5.63
N ASP A 46 -11.13 0.43 -6.21
CA ASP A 46 -10.91 0.18 -7.63
C ASP A 46 -9.70 0.97 -8.16
N PHE A 47 -8.58 0.86 -7.43
CA PHE A 47 -7.33 1.56 -7.75
C PHE A 47 -6.60 0.95 -8.94
N VAL A 48 -6.78 -0.34 -9.19
CA VAL A 48 -6.18 -1.03 -10.34
C VAL A 48 -6.58 -0.37 -11.66
N SER A 49 -7.82 0.13 -11.77
CA SER A 49 -8.30 0.81 -12.98
C SER A 49 -8.09 2.34 -12.95
N LYS A 50 -7.92 2.94 -11.76
CA LYS A 50 -7.91 4.40 -11.55
C LYS A 50 -6.52 5.01 -11.42
N ILE A 51 -5.49 4.22 -11.12
CA ILE A 51 -4.13 4.71 -10.92
C ILE A 51 -3.25 4.20 -12.06
N THR A 52 -2.45 5.11 -12.64
CA THR A 52 -1.55 4.79 -13.75
C THR A 52 -0.49 3.76 -13.31
N LYS A 53 -0.49 2.59 -13.95
CA LYS A 53 0.57 1.60 -13.85
C LYS A 53 1.82 2.09 -14.57
N ILE A 54 2.97 2.00 -13.90
CA ILE A 54 4.27 2.37 -14.45
C ILE A 54 5.23 1.17 -14.58
N GLY A 55 4.88 0.02 -13.99
CA GLY A 55 5.67 -1.20 -14.10
C GLY A 55 5.09 -2.34 -13.25
N SER A 56 5.89 -3.38 -13.04
CA SER A 56 5.68 -4.43 -12.04
C SER A 56 7.02 -4.84 -11.43
N THR A 57 7.00 -5.43 -10.24
CA THR A 57 8.18 -5.99 -9.59
C THR A 57 7.79 -7.21 -8.76
N GLY A 58 8.76 -8.09 -8.53
CA GLY A 58 8.63 -9.23 -7.62
C GLY A 58 8.76 -8.79 -6.16
N PHE A 59 7.97 -9.43 -5.29
CA PHE A 59 8.01 -9.31 -3.83
C PHE A 59 8.10 -10.71 -3.23
N THR A 60 8.83 -10.86 -2.13
CA THR A 60 8.87 -12.10 -1.35
C THR A 60 8.12 -11.86 -0.05
N GLY A 61 7.04 -12.62 0.19
CA GLY A 61 6.30 -12.54 1.46
C GLY A 61 7.05 -13.24 2.59
N SER A 62 6.61 -13.02 3.84
CA SER A 62 7.14 -13.73 5.02
C SER A 62 7.00 -15.25 4.94
N ASN A 63 6.06 -15.74 4.14
CA ASN A 63 5.88 -17.15 3.83
C ASN A 63 6.90 -17.71 2.81
N GLY A 64 7.81 -16.88 2.31
CA GLY A 64 8.84 -17.25 1.34
C GLY A 64 8.33 -17.39 -0.09
N LEU A 65 7.07 -17.05 -0.37
CA LEU A 65 6.51 -17.10 -1.72
C LEU A 65 6.81 -15.80 -2.48
N GLU A 66 7.10 -15.95 -3.76
CA GLU A 66 7.31 -14.84 -4.68
C GLU A 66 5.99 -14.42 -5.35
N TYR A 67 5.79 -13.11 -5.45
CA TYR A 67 4.60 -12.52 -6.02
C TYR A 67 4.96 -11.36 -6.94
N GLU A 68 4.39 -11.34 -8.14
CA GLU A 68 4.49 -10.17 -9.02
C GLU A 68 3.38 -9.17 -8.71
N MET A 69 3.75 -7.95 -8.33
CA MET A 69 2.80 -6.87 -8.07
C MET A 69 2.96 -5.72 -9.06
N PRO A 70 1.87 -5.11 -9.54
CA PRO A 70 1.94 -3.90 -10.33
C PRO A 70 2.40 -2.71 -9.48
N ILE A 71 3.31 -1.92 -10.05
CA ILE A 71 3.75 -0.64 -9.49
C ILE A 71 2.98 0.48 -10.18
N VAL A 72 2.34 1.31 -9.37
CA VAL A 72 1.56 2.48 -9.80
C VAL A 72 2.13 3.76 -9.19
N ILE A 73 1.75 4.91 -9.73
CA ILE A 73 2.09 6.20 -9.12
C ILE A 73 0.92 6.69 -8.25
N CYS A 74 1.09 6.63 -6.93
CA CYS A 74 0.20 7.29 -5.99
C CYS A 74 0.36 8.82 -6.11
N PRO A 75 -0.69 9.58 -6.52
CA PRO A 75 -0.53 11.01 -6.80
C PRO A 75 -0.15 11.82 -5.57
N GLU A 76 -0.82 11.57 -4.46
CA GLU A 76 -0.59 12.25 -3.19
C GLU A 76 -0.99 11.35 -2.02
N ILE A 77 -0.14 11.32 -0.99
CA ILE A 77 -0.52 10.83 0.34
C ILE A 77 -0.17 11.90 1.37
N LYS A 78 -1.15 12.19 2.23
CA LYS A 78 -0.93 12.92 3.46
C LYS A 78 -0.67 11.92 4.57
N PHE A 79 0.56 11.96 5.08
CA PHE A 79 1.02 11.15 6.19
C PHE A 79 1.23 12.06 7.40
N VAL A 80 0.38 11.91 8.42
CA VAL A 80 0.31 12.83 9.57
C VAL A 80 0.09 14.30 9.12
N LYS A 81 1.14 15.13 9.18
CA LYS A 81 1.11 16.55 8.80
C LYS A 81 1.93 16.84 7.53
N GLN A 82 2.51 15.81 6.92
CA GLN A 82 3.36 15.93 5.75
C GLN A 82 2.64 15.41 4.51
N TYR A 83 3.00 15.96 3.36
CA TYR A 83 2.47 15.61 2.05
C TYR A 83 3.58 15.06 1.20
N PHE A 84 3.33 13.90 0.62
CA PHE A 84 4.23 13.25 -0.32
C PHE A 84 3.48 13.07 -1.65
N TYR A 85 4.21 13.21 -2.75
CA TYR A 85 3.62 13.26 -4.09
C TYR A 85 4.32 12.28 -5.02
N ARG A 86 3.56 11.74 -5.99
CA ARG A 86 4.05 10.84 -7.04
C ARG A 86 4.89 9.68 -6.50
N ILE A 87 4.35 8.98 -5.50
CA ILE A 87 5.06 7.91 -4.81
C ILE A 87 4.88 6.62 -5.60
N PRO A 88 5.97 5.90 -5.96
CA PRO A 88 5.88 4.53 -6.46
C PRO A 88 5.20 3.66 -5.40
N THR A 89 4.15 2.96 -5.79
CA THR A 89 3.28 2.21 -4.86
C THR A 89 2.99 0.85 -5.43
N ALA A 90 3.23 -0.19 -4.63
CA ALA A 90 2.81 -1.54 -4.98
C ALA A 90 1.31 -1.71 -4.71
N LEU A 91 0.57 -2.21 -5.69
CA LEU A 91 -0.81 -2.64 -5.47
C LEU A 91 -0.80 -4.15 -5.24
N SER A 92 -1.06 -4.56 -4.00
CA SER A 92 -1.15 -5.98 -3.68
C SER A 92 -2.36 -6.61 -4.39
N ASN A 93 -2.11 -7.65 -5.15
CA ASN A 93 -3.12 -8.55 -5.72
C ASN A 93 -3.34 -9.80 -4.85
N ILE A 94 -2.55 -9.97 -3.79
CA ILE A 94 -2.53 -11.15 -2.93
C ILE A 94 -3.69 -11.09 -1.93
N THR A 95 -4.42 -12.20 -1.80
CA THR A 95 -5.50 -12.37 -0.83
C THR A 95 -5.06 -13.05 0.47
N GLU A 96 -3.92 -13.71 0.43
CA GLU A 96 -3.22 -14.22 1.61
C GLU A 96 -2.69 -13.06 2.45
N ARG A 97 -2.55 -13.28 3.76
CA ARG A 97 -2.03 -12.27 4.69
C ARG A 97 -0.59 -11.97 4.26
N ILE A 98 -0.40 -10.83 3.59
CA ILE A 98 0.87 -10.13 3.63
C ILE A 98 0.78 -9.36 4.94
N ASP A 99 1.39 -9.94 5.96
CA ASP A 99 1.74 -9.40 7.27
C ASP A 99 0.94 -8.15 7.73
#